data_AF-A0A9Q5N4J2-F1
#
_entry.id   AF-A0A9Q5N4J2-F1
#
_cell.length_a   1.000
_cell.length_b   1.000
_cell.length_c   1.000
_cell.angle_alpha   90.00
_cell.angle_beta   90.00
_cell.angle_gamma   90.00
#
_symmetry.space_group_name_H-M   'P 1'
#
loop_
_entity.id
_entity.type
_entity.pdbx_description
1 polymer ?
#
loop_
_entity_poly.entity_id
_entity_poly.type
_entity_poly.pdbx_seq_one_letter_code
_entity_poly.pdbx_strand_id
1 'polypeptide(L)'
;MAMSSAAPANQDEAPVLFDSDGPLRRYILNRPKKHNALDSEMISFLRPKIQEWNESELCKIVVGTGKGKSFCAGGDVVAVIKNAENEETRLKSVQYFKDEFELDYRLAQIKKPYICVLEGNTMGGGVGLSAHAPFRIATETTVFAMPETKIGYCPDVGASHFLPLLDGETGTYLGLTGDTIRGRAVFELGLATHFVPSRRVPQLLSLLASMDEPTVIMINRAIEDHFGEPLAEEARNPLVGDVRVALDTAFGHKTVEEILAALEKLGSSASADVGKWAKSTLASLKLRSPTSLKVALEAIRRGKRLSLANALRMELGIATAFLNGASRDFFTGVNKVLVDKLRDERPPWDPTDLPEVTEEIVKRFFDDSPYAVVAPTLDIEEDVERKLHQNPMAFALPTEKEIGKRVRGEHPQSGAFALTLDDLIQTFRRLTKNKRGVEEKIQEVVQRRCDIIEEPGRNQCLRWK
;
A
#
# COMPACT_ATOMS: atom_id res chain seq x y z
N MET A 1 -45.34 -20.85 25.45
CA MET A 1 -44.59 -19.70 24.91
C MET A 1 -43.64 -20.23 23.85
N ALA A 2 -43.95 -19.97 22.59
CA ALA A 2 -43.16 -20.44 21.45
C ALA A 2 -41.84 -19.67 21.40
N MET A 3 -40.73 -20.39 21.35
CA MET A 3 -39.43 -19.82 21.02
C MET A 3 -39.45 -19.38 19.55
N SER A 4 -39.33 -18.08 19.34
CA SER A 4 -39.14 -17.48 18.02
C SER A 4 -37.76 -17.87 17.49
N SER A 5 -37.71 -18.84 16.57
CA SER A 5 -36.51 -19.11 15.79
C SER A 5 -36.32 -17.96 14.80
N ALA A 6 -35.28 -17.16 14.98
CA ALA A 6 -34.87 -16.19 13.98
C ALA A 6 -34.58 -16.92 12.65
N ALA A 7 -35.19 -16.45 11.56
CA ALA A 7 -34.90 -16.94 10.23
C ALA A 7 -33.39 -16.76 9.92
N PRO A 8 -32.73 -17.73 9.27
CA PRO A 8 -31.34 -17.55 8.87
C PRO A 8 -31.25 -16.36 7.92
N ALA A 9 -30.39 -15.39 8.23
CA ALA A 9 -30.11 -14.26 7.35
C ALA A 9 -29.71 -14.78 5.96
N ASN A 10 -30.23 -14.14 4.92
CA ASN A 10 -29.97 -14.49 3.54
C ASN A 10 -28.44 -14.44 3.29
N GLN A 11 -27.79 -15.57 3.02
CA GLN A 11 -26.33 -15.65 2.94
C GLN A 11 -25.74 -14.74 1.84
N ASP A 12 -26.52 -14.41 0.81
CA ASP A 12 -26.14 -13.50 -0.27
C ASP A 12 -26.08 -12.01 0.14
N GLU A 13 -26.65 -11.67 1.30
CA GLU A 13 -26.69 -10.30 1.84
C GLU A 13 -25.59 -10.03 2.88
N ALA A 14 -24.84 -11.05 3.30
CA ALA A 14 -23.75 -10.90 4.25
C ALA A 14 -22.67 -9.92 3.73
N PRO A 15 -22.06 -9.09 4.59
CA PRO A 15 -21.11 -8.07 4.14
C PRO A 15 -19.79 -8.66 3.61
N VAL A 16 -19.53 -9.94 3.90
CA VAL A 16 -18.47 -10.76 3.32
C VAL A 16 -19.06 -12.11 2.91
N LEU A 17 -18.79 -12.54 1.68
CA LEU A 17 -19.13 -13.88 1.20
C LEU A 17 -17.87 -14.76 1.23
N PHE A 18 -18.07 -16.05 1.46
CA PHE A 18 -17.00 -17.03 1.49
C PHE A 18 -17.26 -18.13 0.46
N ASP A 19 -16.22 -18.49 -0.28
CA ASP A 19 -16.28 -19.48 -1.34
C ASP A 19 -15.14 -20.50 -1.16
N SER A 20 -15.43 -21.76 -1.49
CA SER A 20 -14.50 -22.89 -1.35
C SER A 20 -14.56 -23.74 -2.61
N ASP A 21 -13.45 -23.77 -3.34
CA ASP A 21 -13.32 -24.53 -4.59
C ASP A 21 -11.97 -25.24 -4.61
N GLY A 22 -12.00 -26.58 -4.58
CA GLY A 22 -10.80 -27.40 -4.42
C GLY A 22 -9.92 -26.95 -3.23
N PRO A 23 -8.63 -26.63 -3.44
CA PRO A 23 -7.71 -26.15 -2.40
C PRO A 23 -7.89 -24.66 -2.06
N LEU A 24 -8.69 -23.93 -2.85
CA LEU A 24 -8.82 -22.48 -2.80
C LEU A 24 -9.92 -22.08 -1.83
N ARG A 25 -9.61 -21.10 -0.99
CA ARG A 25 -10.57 -20.43 -0.11
C ARG A 25 -10.58 -18.95 -0.45
N ARG A 26 -11.76 -18.42 -0.74
CA ARG A 26 -11.91 -17.03 -1.18
C ARG A 26 -12.85 -16.27 -0.26
N TYR A 27 -12.44 -15.09 0.17
CA TYR A 27 -13.35 -14.10 0.74
C TYR A 27 -13.68 -13.06 -0.33
N ILE A 28 -14.93 -12.62 -0.35
CA ILE A 28 -15.47 -11.65 -1.29
C ILE A 28 -16.11 -10.52 -0.48
N LEU A 29 -15.53 -9.33 -0.51
CA LEU A 29 -16.10 -8.15 0.14
C LEU A 29 -17.39 -7.75 -0.60
N ASN A 30 -18.52 -7.71 0.11
CA ASN A 30 -19.87 -7.65 -0.47
C ASN A 30 -20.68 -6.44 0.04
N ARG A 31 -20.06 -5.26 0.04
CA ARG A 31 -20.74 -3.96 0.26
C ARG A 31 -20.58 -3.04 -0.96
N PRO A 32 -20.97 -3.46 -2.18
CA PRO A 32 -20.68 -2.72 -3.42
C PRO A 32 -21.25 -1.29 -3.43
N LYS A 33 -22.37 -1.05 -2.74
CA LYS A 33 -22.99 0.28 -2.60
C LYS A 33 -22.13 1.27 -1.79
N LYS A 34 -21.22 0.77 -0.95
CA LYS A 34 -20.25 1.55 -0.17
C LYS A 34 -18.81 1.31 -0.66
N HIS A 35 -18.63 0.89 -1.91
CA HIS A 35 -17.31 0.58 -2.48
C HIS A 35 -16.50 -0.43 -1.64
N ASN A 36 -17.19 -1.36 -0.98
CA ASN A 36 -16.59 -2.37 -0.10
C ASN A 36 -15.73 -1.77 1.02
N ALA A 37 -16.06 -0.57 1.51
CA ALA A 37 -15.41 -0.01 2.67
C ALA A 37 -15.48 -0.98 3.86
N LEU A 38 -14.37 -1.18 4.56
CA LEU A 38 -14.25 -2.15 5.64
C LEU A 38 -14.95 -1.63 6.91
N ASP A 39 -15.81 -2.43 7.53
CA ASP A 39 -16.44 -2.09 8.81
C ASP A 39 -16.20 -3.19 9.86
N SER A 40 -16.58 -2.92 11.11
CA SER A 40 -16.42 -3.88 12.21
C SER A 40 -17.11 -5.22 11.95
N GLU A 41 -18.25 -5.23 11.24
CA GLU A 41 -18.98 -6.45 10.92
C GLU A 41 -18.18 -7.30 9.94
N MET A 42 -17.66 -6.72 8.86
CA MET A 42 -16.78 -7.41 7.93
C MET A 42 -15.53 -7.99 8.62
N ILE A 43 -14.88 -7.22 9.49
CA ILE A 43 -13.70 -7.68 10.24
C ILE A 43 -14.06 -8.89 11.12
N SER A 44 -15.22 -8.83 11.81
CA SER A 44 -15.71 -9.94 12.65
C SER A 44 -16.04 -11.22 11.87
N PHE A 45 -16.40 -11.10 10.58
CA PHE A 45 -16.62 -12.25 9.69
C PHE A 45 -15.29 -12.82 9.19
N LEU A 46 -14.35 -11.95 8.79
CA LEU A 46 -13.07 -12.34 8.22
C LEU A 46 -12.17 -13.04 9.24
N ARG A 47 -12.03 -12.48 10.44
CA ARG A 47 -11.09 -12.94 11.46
C ARG A 47 -11.21 -14.44 11.80
N PRO A 48 -12.38 -14.99 12.21
CA PRO A 48 -12.49 -16.41 12.53
C PRO A 48 -12.28 -17.28 11.28
N LYS A 49 -12.69 -16.80 10.10
CA LYS A 49 -12.60 -17.59 8.87
C LYS A 49 -11.17 -17.71 8.34
N ILE A 50 -10.39 -16.64 8.46
CA ILE A 50 -8.94 -16.67 8.17
C ILE A 50 -8.21 -17.62 9.12
N GLN A 51 -8.56 -17.61 10.42
CA GLN A 51 -7.98 -18.55 11.38
C GLN A 51 -8.29 -20.01 10.99
N GLU A 52 -9.56 -20.31 10.70
CA GLU A 52 -9.99 -21.63 10.24
C GLU A 52 -9.22 -22.08 9.00
N TRP A 53 -9.05 -21.21 8.01
CA TRP A 53 -8.31 -21.53 6.78
C TRP A 53 -6.81 -21.70 7.01
N ASN A 54 -6.23 -20.97 7.96
CA ASN A 54 -4.82 -21.09 8.31
C ASN A 54 -4.50 -22.47 8.92
N GLU A 55 -5.45 -23.02 9.70
CA GLU A 55 -5.33 -24.33 10.36
C GLU A 55 -5.78 -25.50 9.48
N SER A 56 -6.63 -25.25 8.48
CA SER A 56 -7.16 -26.30 7.61
C SER A 56 -6.10 -26.90 6.68
N GLU A 57 -6.02 -28.23 6.63
CA GLU A 57 -5.20 -28.96 5.64
C GLU A 57 -5.79 -28.89 4.23
N LEU A 58 -7.11 -28.74 4.10
CA LEU A 58 -7.82 -28.62 2.82
C LEU A 58 -7.64 -27.25 2.17
N CYS A 59 -7.34 -26.21 2.96
CA CYS A 59 -6.99 -24.90 2.45
C CYS A 59 -5.50 -24.87 2.06
N LYS A 60 -5.20 -24.64 0.78
CA LYS A 60 -3.84 -24.42 0.28
C LYS A 60 -3.62 -23.03 -0.29
N ILE A 61 -4.69 -22.31 -0.68
CA ILE A 61 -4.60 -20.95 -1.22
C ILE A 61 -5.71 -20.10 -0.60
N VAL A 62 -5.36 -18.90 -0.14
CA VAL A 62 -6.34 -17.90 0.28
C VAL A 62 -6.40 -16.77 -0.74
N VAL A 63 -7.61 -16.37 -1.14
CA VAL A 63 -7.84 -15.31 -2.13
C VAL A 63 -8.77 -14.23 -1.57
N GLY A 64 -8.37 -12.97 -1.70
CA GLY A 64 -9.20 -11.79 -1.45
C GLY A 64 -9.68 -11.15 -2.74
N THR A 65 -11.00 -10.91 -2.83
CA THR A 65 -11.64 -10.17 -3.94
C THR A 65 -12.73 -9.24 -3.42
N GLY A 66 -13.17 -8.28 -4.24
CA GLY A 66 -14.32 -7.42 -3.95
C GLY A 66 -15.42 -7.59 -4.99
N LYS A 67 -16.67 -7.53 -4.56
CA LYS A 67 -17.83 -7.54 -5.47
C LYS A 67 -18.06 -6.13 -6.01
N GLY A 68 -18.33 -6.02 -7.31
CA GLY A 68 -18.65 -4.76 -7.96
C GLY A 68 -17.41 -4.01 -8.45
N LYS A 69 -17.41 -2.67 -8.33
CA LYS A 69 -16.40 -1.78 -8.96
C LYS A 69 -15.17 -1.51 -8.10
N SER A 70 -15.03 -2.15 -6.94
CA SER A 70 -13.97 -1.84 -5.98
C SER A 70 -13.57 -3.10 -5.24
N PHE A 71 -12.27 -3.26 -5.00
CA PHE A 71 -11.78 -4.25 -4.07
C PHE A 71 -12.21 -3.83 -2.66
N CYS A 72 -11.67 -2.71 -2.19
CA CYS A 72 -12.01 -2.08 -0.91
C CYS A 72 -11.53 -0.61 -0.89
N ALA A 73 -12.45 0.33 -0.71
CA ALA A 73 -12.17 1.77 -0.73
C ALA A 73 -12.04 2.39 0.67
N GLY A 74 -11.18 1.81 1.52
CA GLY A 74 -10.89 2.31 2.88
C GLY A 74 -11.73 1.66 3.97
N GLY A 75 -11.53 2.11 5.21
CA GLY A 75 -12.42 1.79 6.33
C GLY A 75 -13.68 2.67 6.33
N ASP A 76 -14.73 2.24 7.03
CA ASP A 76 -15.96 3.02 7.28
C ASP A 76 -15.68 4.11 8.35
N VAL A 77 -14.73 5.01 8.04
CA VAL A 77 -14.23 6.04 8.97
C VAL A 77 -15.30 7.06 9.37
N VAL A 78 -16.39 7.18 8.61
CA VAL A 78 -17.57 7.97 9.00
C VAL A 78 -18.21 7.38 10.25
N ALA A 79 -18.35 6.05 10.33
CA ALA A 79 -18.86 5.38 11.52
C ALA A 79 -17.87 5.49 12.70
N VAL A 80 -16.57 5.42 12.42
CA VAL A 80 -15.49 5.59 13.42
C VAL A 80 -15.57 6.98 14.06
N ILE A 81 -15.65 8.06 13.26
CA ILE A 81 -15.74 9.42 13.79
C ILE A 81 -17.03 9.65 14.55
N LYS A 82 -18.18 9.19 14.03
CA LYS A 82 -19.46 9.31 14.72
C LYS A 82 -19.44 8.66 16.12
N ASN A 83 -18.80 7.49 16.25
CA ASN A 83 -18.63 6.84 17.55
C ASN A 83 -17.64 7.60 18.46
N ALA A 84 -16.61 8.23 17.89
CA ALA A 84 -15.57 8.91 18.65
C ALA A 84 -15.99 10.29 19.20
N GLU A 85 -17.03 10.90 18.61
CA GLU A 85 -17.62 12.15 19.08
C GLU A 85 -18.24 12.04 20.48
N ASN A 86 -18.75 10.85 20.85
CA ASN A 86 -19.25 10.58 22.19
C ASN A 86 -18.23 9.74 22.98
N GLU A 87 -17.89 10.20 24.18
CA GLU A 87 -16.94 9.54 25.09
C GLU A 87 -17.31 8.09 25.41
N GLU A 88 -18.60 7.79 25.60
CA GLU A 88 -19.09 6.43 25.91
C GLU A 88 -18.88 5.46 24.75
N THR A 89 -18.88 5.95 23.51
CA THR A 89 -18.72 5.12 22.30
C THR A 89 -17.34 5.19 21.66
N ARG A 90 -16.47 6.11 22.11
CA ARG A 90 -15.12 6.30 21.54
C ARG A 90 -14.27 5.04 21.59
N LEU A 91 -14.44 4.22 22.63
CA LEU A 91 -13.74 2.93 22.74
C LEU A 91 -14.06 1.99 21.57
N LYS A 92 -15.26 2.09 20.95
CA LYS A 92 -15.60 1.30 19.75
C LYS A 92 -14.75 1.71 18.54
N SER A 93 -14.42 2.99 18.42
CA SER A 93 -13.57 3.52 17.35
C SER A 93 -12.13 3.04 17.49
N VAL A 94 -11.60 3.03 18.72
CA VAL A 94 -10.28 2.48 19.02
C VAL A 94 -10.25 0.97 18.78
N GLN A 95 -11.32 0.28 19.20
CA GLN A 95 -11.47 -1.16 18.99
C GLN A 95 -11.54 -1.53 17.49
N TYR A 96 -12.18 -0.70 16.66
CA TYR A 96 -12.19 -0.88 15.20
C TYR A 96 -10.76 -0.92 14.62
N PHE A 97 -9.91 0.07 14.93
CA PHE A 97 -8.52 0.09 14.45
C PHE A 97 -7.71 -1.07 14.99
N LYS A 98 -7.92 -1.43 16.27
CA LYS A 98 -7.29 -2.61 16.87
C LYS A 98 -7.64 -3.88 16.07
N ASP A 99 -8.92 -4.11 15.82
CA ASP A 99 -9.39 -5.32 15.12
C ASP A 99 -8.95 -5.34 13.65
N GLU A 100 -8.91 -4.19 12.98
CA GLU A 100 -8.38 -4.03 11.61
C GLU A 100 -6.89 -4.36 11.54
N PHE A 101 -6.07 -3.75 12.40
CA PHE A 101 -4.61 -3.95 12.36
C PHE A 101 -4.21 -5.38 12.74
N GLU A 102 -4.91 -6.01 13.68
CA GLU A 102 -4.67 -7.43 13.95
C GLU A 102 -5.14 -8.34 12.80
N LEU A 103 -6.18 -7.97 12.07
CA LEU A 103 -6.61 -8.70 10.87
C LEU A 103 -5.54 -8.60 9.77
N ASP A 104 -5.03 -7.40 9.51
CA ASP A 104 -3.95 -7.16 8.54
C ASP A 104 -2.69 -7.97 8.90
N TYR A 105 -2.32 -7.98 10.19
CA TYR A 105 -1.20 -8.78 10.68
C TYR A 105 -1.42 -10.29 10.47
N ARG A 106 -2.62 -10.80 10.81
CA ARG A 106 -2.94 -12.22 10.62
C ARG A 106 -2.90 -12.65 9.16
N LEU A 107 -3.35 -11.78 8.25
CA LEU A 107 -3.22 -11.99 6.81
C LEU A 107 -1.76 -11.95 6.35
N ALA A 108 -0.94 -11.04 6.90
CA ALA A 108 0.49 -10.97 6.60
C ALA A 108 1.26 -12.25 7.05
N GLN A 109 0.85 -12.84 8.17
CA GLN A 109 1.50 -14.00 8.79
C GLN A 109 0.86 -15.35 8.41
N ILE A 110 -0.18 -15.36 7.59
CA ILE A 110 -0.86 -16.58 7.20
C ILE A 110 0.11 -17.60 6.59
N LYS A 111 -0.01 -18.88 6.96
CA LYS A 111 0.90 -19.97 6.54
C LYS A 111 0.60 -20.47 5.13
N LYS A 112 -0.46 -19.95 4.52
CA LYS A 112 -0.95 -20.33 3.20
C LYS A 112 -0.56 -19.23 2.19
N PRO A 113 -0.22 -19.55 0.95
CA PRO A 113 -0.15 -18.56 -0.12
C PRO A 113 -1.40 -17.67 -0.14
N TYR A 114 -1.18 -16.36 -0.02
CA TYR A 114 -2.25 -15.36 0.03
C TYR A 114 -2.20 -14.44 -1.18
N ILE A 115 -3.33 -14.33 -1.88
CA ILE A 115 -3.48 -13.61 -3.14
C ILE A 115 -4.59 -12.56 -3.00
N CYS A 116 -4.31 -11.32 -3.38
CA CYS A 116 -5.32 -10.26 -3.49
C CYS A 116 -5.47 -9.82 -4.95
N VAL A 117 -6.70 -9.83 -5.45
CA VAL A 117 -7.04 -9.24 -6.75
C VAL A 117 -7.56 -7.82 -6.54
N LEU A 118 -6.78 -6.84 -7.00
CA LEU A 118 -6.99 -5.42 -6.72
C LEU A 118 -7.89 -4.75 -7.77
N GLU A 119 -8.99 -5.39 -8.17
CA GLU A 119 -9.91 -4.81 -9.17
C GLU A 119 -10.65 -3.59 -8.61
N GLY A 120 -10.52 -2.44 -9.27
CA GLY A 120 -11.11 -1.18 -8.83
C GLY A 120 -10.36 -0.49 -7.70
N ASN A 121 -11.09 0.27 -6.87
CA ASN A 121 -10.50 1.04 -5.77
C ASN A 121 -9.90 0.13 -4.69
N THR A 122 -8.64 0.39 -4.34
CA THR A 122 -7.87 -0.22 -3.24
C THR A 122 -7.24 0.93 -2.45
N MET A 123 -7.89 1.33 -1.35
CA MET A 123 -7.50 2.50 -0.54
C MET A 123 -7.59 2.18 0.95
N GLY A 124 -6.83 2.84 1.82
CA GLY A 124 -6.88 2.69 3.28
C GLY A 124 -6.92 1.23 3.74
N GLY A 125 -7.96 0.82 4.47
CA GLY A 125 -8.18 -0.59 4.87
C GLY A 125 -8.10 -1.62 3.73
N GLY A 126 -8.43 -1.27 2.49
CA GLY A 126 -8.21 -2.14 1.33
C GLY A 126 -6.74 -2.36 0.99
N VAL A 127 -5.92 -1.35 1.24
CA VAL A 127 -4.46 -1.47 1.20
C VAL A 127 -3.98 -2.33 2.36
N GLY A 128 -4.56 -2.20 3.56
CA GLY A 128 -4.25 -3.07 4.72
C GLY A 128 -4.42 -4.56 4.43
N LEU A 129 -5.58 -4.91 3.86
CA LEU A 129 -5.89 -6.29 3.46
C LEU A 129 -4.96 -6.85 2.38
N SER A 130 -4.22 -6.02 1.64
CA SER A 130 -3.50 -6.45 0.43
C SER A 130 -2.00 -6.19 0.43
N ALA A 131 -1.51 -5.07 0.98
CA ALA A 131 -0.13 -4.62 0.87
C ALA A 131 0.87 -5.64 1.42
N HIS A 132 0.47 -6.41 2.44
CA HIS A 132 1.31 -7.41 3.09
C HIS A 132 1.26 -8.79 2.42
N ALA A 133 0.32 -9.01 1.48
CA ALA A 133 0.21 -10.27 0.75
C ALA A 133 1.39 -10.47 -0.20
N PRO A 134 1.96 -11.67 -0.36
CA PRO A 134 3.04 -11.93 -1.33
C PRO A 134 2.57 -11.81 -2.79
N PHE A 135 1.27 -12.01 -3.05
CA PHE A 135 0.69 -11.94 -4.39
C PHE A 135 -0.39 -10.86 -4.42
N ARG A 136 -0.02 -9.70 -4.95
CA ARG A 136 -0.92 -8.58 -5.23
C ARG A 136 -1.07 -8.45 -6.74
N ILE A 137 -2.28 -8.70 -7.25
CA ILE A 137 -2.59 -8.70 -8.67
C ILE A 137 -3.32 -7.40 -9.00
N ALA A 138 -2.65 -6.50 -9.71
CA ALA A 138 -3.28 -5.35 -10.32
C ALA A 138 -3.93 -5.74 -11.66
N THR A 139 -4.96 -4.99 -12.05
CA THR A 139 -5.61 -5.03 -13.36
C THR A 139 -5.66 -3.61 -13.93
N GLU A 140 -6.10 -3.46 -15.17
CA GLU A 140 -6.34 -2.15 -15.80
C GLU A 140 -7.32 -1.27 -15.00
N THR A 141 -8.15 -1.88 -14.17
CA THR A 141 -9.15 -1.18 -13.33
C THR A 141 -8.62 -0.77 -11.96
N THR A 142 -7.43 -1.23 -11.54
CA THR A 142 -6.90 -0.96 -10.21
C THR A 142 -6.68 0.53 -10.00
N VAL A 143 -7.13 1.03 -8.86
CA VAL A 143 -6.97 2.42 -8.41
C VAL A 143 -6.44 2.38 -6.98
N PHE A 144 -5.13 2.57 -6.83
CA PHE A 144 -4.43 2.54 -5.53
C PHE A 144 -4.24 3.96 -4.99
N ALA A 145 -4.55 4.19 -3.72
CA ALA A 145 -4.22 5.44 -3.02
C ALA A 145 -4.18 5.27 -1.49
N MET A 146 -3.44 6.15 -0.81
CA MET A 146 -3.47 6.36 0.64
C MET A 146 -3.97 7.78 0.95
N PRO A 147 -5.29 8.06 0.83
CA PRO A 147 -5.84 9.41 0.88
C PRO A 147 -6.04 9.95 2.32
N GLU A 148 -5.44 9.35 3.35
CA GLU A 148 -5.70 9.64 4.76
C GLU A 148 -5.37 11.09 5.14
N THR A 149 -4.31 11.67 4.56
CA THR A 149 -3.95 13.08 4.79
C THR A 149 -5.00 14.07 4.25
N LYS A 150 -5.85 13.63 3.30
CA LYS A 150 -6.97 14.43 2.77
C LYS A 150 -8.11 14.55 3.78
N ILE A 151 -8.27 13.57 4.65
CA ILE A 151 -9.33 13.53 5.68
C ILE A 151 -8.80 13.88 7.08
N GLY A 152 -7.62 14.49 7.17
CA GLY A 152 -7.05 14.91 8.46
C GLY A 152 -6.54 13.75 9.32
N TYR A 153 -6.21 12.62 8.69
CA TYR A 153 -5.59 11.45 9.32
C TYR A 153 -4.19 11.18 8.73
N CYS A 154 -3.53 10.08 9.06
CA CYS A 154 -2.26 9.68 8.43
C CYS A 154 -2.36 8.24 7.89
N PRO A 155 -1.51 7.87 6.91
CA PRO A 155 -1.46 6.49 6.43
C PRO A 155 -1.23 5.49 7.57
N ASP A 156 -2.03 4.44 7.61
CA ASP A 156 -2.08 3.41 8.65
C ASP A 156 -1.95 2.00 8.03
N VAL A 157 -2.49 0.96 8.68
CA VAL A 157 -2.54 -0.43 8.19
C VAL A 157 -1.17 -1.02 7.78
N GLY A 158 -0.11 -0.56 8.44
CA GLY A 158 1.28 -0.91 8.19
C GLY A 158 1.94 -0.08 7.08
N ALA A 159 1.34 1.03 6.65
CA ALA A 159 1.90 1.92 5.63
C ALA A 159 3.24 2.51 6.01
N SER A 160 3.47 2.78 7.30
CA SER A 160 4.79 3.20 7.78
C SER A 160 5.87 2.12 7.57
N HIS A 161 5.49 0.84 7.44
CA HIS A 161 6.39 -0.27 7.11
C HIS A 161 6.51 -0.53 5.61
N PHE A 162 5.40 -0.60 4.85
CA PHE A 162 5.48 -1.00 3.43
C PHE A 162 5.80 0.16 2.48
N LEU A 163 5.39 1.40 2.77
CA LEU A 163 5.71 2.54 1.89
C LEU A 163 7.23 2.76 1.77
N PRO A 164 8.04 2.68 2.85
CA PRO A 164 9.50 2.74 2.74
C PRO A 164 10.17 1.60 1.96
N LEU A 165 9.45 0.52 1.62
CA LEU A 165 9.98 -0.57 0.81
C LEU A 165 9.93 -0.26 -0.69
N LEU A 166 9.15 0.75 -1.11
CA LEU A 166 9.11 1.21 -2.49
C LEU A 166 10.42 1.93 -2.85
N ASP A 167 10.74 1.98 -4.14
CA ASP A 167 11.98 2.58 -4.60
C ASP A 167 12.05 4.08 -4.31
N GLY A 168 13.21 4.52 -3.80
CA GLY A 168 13.49 5.92 -3.43
C GLY A 168 12.44 6.49 -2.47
N GLU A 169 11.83 7.60 -2.84
CA GLU A 169 10.85 8.31 -1.99
C GLU A 169 9.41 8.22 -2.54
N THR A 170 9.13 7.25 -3.42
CA THR A 170 7.79 7.01 -3.96
C THR A 170 6.78 6.72 -2.85
N GLY A 171 7.16 5.96 -1.82
CA GLY A 171 6.29 5.72 -0.66
C GLY A 171 5.95 6.99 0.12
N THR A 172 6.95 7.83 0.40
CA THR A 172 6.77 9.13 1.06
C THR A 172 5.86 10.05 0.24
N TYR A 173 6.07 10.11 -1.08
CA TYR A 173 5.20 10.85 -1.99
C TYR A 173 3.74 10.43 -1.87
N LEU A 174 3.46 9.13 -1.98
CA LEU A 174 2.10 8.61 -1.93
C LEU A 174 1.44 8.81 -0.57
N GLY A 175 2.18 8.58 0.52
CA GLY A 175 1.67 8.76 1.88
C GLY A 175 1.35 10.20 2.25
N LEU A 176 2.10 11.18 1.72
CA LEU A 176 1.83 12.60 2.00
C LEU A 176 0.76 13.19 1.09
N THR A 177 0.84 12.93 -0.21
CA THR A 177 -0.06 13.52 -1.21
C THR A 177 -1.43 12.86 -1.20
N GLY A 178 -1.49 11.56 -0.92
CA GLY A 178 -2.67 10.73 -1.17
C GLY A 178 -3.00 10.60 -2.66
N ASP A 179 -2.00 10.79 -3.52
CA ASP A 179 -2.16 10.67 -4.97
C ASP A 179 -2.52 9.24 -5.38
N THR A 180 -3.19 9.16 -6.52
CA THR A 180 -3.75 7.92 -7.03
C THR A 180 -2.90 7.33 -8.15
N ILE A 181 -2.47 6.08 -7.97
CA ILE A 181 -1.82 5.27 -9.01
C ILE A 181 -2.84 4.33 -9.63
N ARG A 182 -2.81 4.19 -10.96
CA ARG A 182 -3.81 3.42 -11.71
C ARG A 182 -3.18 2.34 -12.57
N GLY A 183 -3.91 1.25 -12.75
CA GLY A 183 -3.59 0.21 -13.74
C GLY A 183 -2.20 -0.38 -13.58
N ARG A 184 -1.49 -0.54 -14.70
CA ARG A 184 -0.15 -1.12 -14.76
C ARG A 184 0.88 -0.37 -13.93
N ALA A 185 0.71 0.94 -13.70
CA ALA A 185 1.62 1.71 -12.86
C ALA A 185 1.66 1.21 -11.40
N VAL A 186 0.58 0.60 -10.91
CA VAL A 186 0.56 -0.03 -9.57
C VAL A 186 1.55 -1.19 -9.50
N PHE A 187 1.64 -1.98 -10.58
CA PHE A 187 2.62 -3.05 -10.72
C PHE A 187 4.05 -2.51 -10.91
N GLU A 188 4.25 -1.55 -11.80
CA GLU A 188 5.56 -0.99 -12.13
C GLU A 188 6.25 -0.30 -10.93
N LEU A 189 5.46 0.32 -10.05
CA LEU A 189 5.94 0.99 -8.84
C LEU A 189 6.12 0.05 -7.64
N GLY A 190 5.81 -1.26 -7.78
CA GLY A 190 5.98 -2.26 -6.73
C GLY A 190 4.83 -2.35 -5.71
N LEU A 191 3.78 -1.55 -5.88
CA LEU A 191 2.55 -1.61 -5.07
C LEU A 191 1.78 -2.92 -5.34
N ALA A 192 1.82 -3.42 -6.57
CA ALA A 192 1.39 -4.77 -6.94
C ALA A 192 2.57 -5.61 -7.40
N THR A 193 2.47 -6.92 -7.20
CA THR A 193 3.49 -7.89 -7.65
C THR A 193 3.26 -8.38 -9.07
N HIS A 194 2.03 -8.35 -9.56
CA HIS A 194 1.64 -8.87 -10.86
C HIS A 194 0.62 -7.94 -11.52
N PHE A 195 0.54 -8.02 -12.84
CA PHE A 195 -0.50 -7.39 -13.63
C PHE A 195 -1.21 -8.43 -14.50
N VAL A 196 -2.51 -8.59 -14.30
CA VAL A 196 -3.36 -9.53 -15.05
C VAL A 196 -4.59 -8.76 -15.52
N PRO A 197 -4.89 -8.70 -16.82
CA PRO A 197 -6.10 -8.04 -17.29
C PRO A 197 -7.35 -8.64 -16.65
N SER A 198 -8.32 -7.80 -16.26
CA SER A 198 -9.54 -8.20 -15.55
C SER A 198 -10.25 -9.38 -16.22
N ARG A 199 -10.34 -9.37 -17.56
CA ARG A 199 -10.92 -10.46 -18.35
C ARG A 199 -10.28 -11.85 -18.17
N ARG A 200 -9.03 -11.91 -17.69
CA ARG A 200 -8.28 -13.16 -17.46
C ARG A 200 -8.32 -13.62 -16.00
N VAL A 201 -8.76 -12.77 -15.07
CA VAL A 201 -8.85 -13.09 -13.64
C VAL A 201 -9.73 -14.33 -13.40
N PRO A 202 -10.93 -14.49 -14.01
CA PRO A 202 -11.74 -15.68 -13.78
C PRO A 202 -11.04 -16.99 -14.19
N GLN A 203 -10.31 -16.96 -15.32
CA GLN A 203 -9.54 -18.12 -15.79
C GLN A 203 -8.40 -18.46 -14.81
N LEU A 204 -7.69 -17.45 -14.33
CA LEU A 204 -6.63 -17.62 -13.33
C LEU A 204 -7.18 -18.23 -12.04
N LEU A 205 -8.29 -17.72 -11.51
CA LEU A 205 -8.90 -18.25 -10.29
C LEU A 205 -9.35 -19.72 -10.45
N SER A 206 -9.93 -20.07 -11.60
CA SER A 206 -10.29 -21.45 -11.92
C SER A 206 -9.07 -22.37 -12.00
N LEU A 207 -7.97 -21.91 -12.62
CA LEU A 207 -6.72 -22.67 -12.65
C LEU A 207 -6.17 -22.92 -11.25
N LEU A 208 -6.14 -21.89 -10.39
CA LEU A 208 -5.69 -22.02 -9.00
C LEU A 208 -6.56 -22.99 -8.18
N ALA A 209 -7.87 -22.99 -8.41
CA ALA A 209 -8.81 -23.92 -7.77
C ALA A 209 -8.68 -25.37 -8.26
N SER A 210 -8.10 -25.61 -9.45
CA SER A 210 -7.87 -26.95 -9.98
C SER A 210 -6.53 -27.58 -9.57
N MET A 211 -5.69 -26.87 -8.80
CA MET A 211 -4.39 -27.40 -8.36
C MET A 211 -4.56 -28.37 -7.19
N ASP A 212 -3.82 -29.49 -7.17
CA ASP A 212 -3.90 -30.41 -6.02
C ASP A 212 -3.03 -29.93 -4.84
N GLU A 213 -1.72 -29.77 -5.06
CA GLU A 213 -0.74 -29.32 -4.05
C GLU A 213 0.05 -28.11 -4.57
N PRO A 214 -0.58 -26.92 -4.61
CA PRO A 214 0.03 -25.73 -5.18
C PRO A 214 1.19 -25.23 -4.33
N THR A 215 2.39 -25.25 -4.90
CA THR A 215 3.55 -24.55 -4.31
C THR A 215 3.50 -23.07 -4.64
N VAL A 216 4.16 -22.24 -3.83
CA VAL A 216 4.29 -20.79 -4.08
C VAL A 216 4.89 -20.47 -5.46
N ILE A 217 5.80 -21.32 -5.96
CA ILE A 217 6.41 -21.15 -7.28
C ILE A 217 5.43 -21.51 -8.41
N MET A 218 4.60 -22.54 -8.22
CA MET A 218 3.55 -22.90 -9.19
C MET A 218 2.49 -21.80 -9.28
N ILE A 219 2.08 -21.24 -8.13
CA ILE A 219 1.15 -20.12 -8.06
C ILE A 219 1.73 -18.91 -8.81
N ASN A 220 2.98 -18.53 -8.50
CA ASN A 220 3.64 -17.42 -9.19
C ASN A 220 3.65 -17.64 -10.71
N ARG A 221 4.05 -18.82 -11.17
CA ARG A 221 4.07 -19.15 -12.61
C ARG A 221 2.68 -19.05 -13.23
N ALA A 222 1.65 -19.58 -12.56
CA ALA A 222 0.28 -19.48 -13.07
C ALA A 222 -0.17 -18.02 -13.22
N ILE A 223 0.19 -17.14 -12.29
CA ILE A 223 -0.12 -15.71 -12.40
C ILE A 223 0.66 -15.06 -13.56
N GLU A 224 1.96 -15.35 -13.69
CA GLU A 224 2.80 -14.87 -14.81
C GLU A 224 2.29 -15.33 -16.18
N ASP A 225 1.81 -16.57 -16.30
CA ASP A 225 1.25 -17.11 -17.55
C ASP A 225 -0.04 -16.37 -17.97
N HIS A 226 -0.70 -15.67 -17.04
CA HIS A 226 -1.88 -14.83 -17.31
C HIS A 226 -1.55 -13.35 -17.52
N PHE A 227 -0.27 -12.97 -17.44
CA PHE A 227 0.18 -11.59 -17.67
C PHE A 227 -0.33 -11.04 -19.00
N GLY A 228 -0.83 -9.81 -18.99
CA GLY A 228 -1.27 -9.11 -20.19
C GLY A 228 -0.48 -7.84 -20.42
N GLU A 229 -0.16 -7.57 -21.68
CA GLU A 229 0.35 -6.26 -22.06
C GLU A 229 -0.73 -5.19 -21.90
N PRO A 230 -0.35 -3.96 -21.50
CA PRO A 230 -1.29 -2.86 -21.40
C PRO A 230 -1.87 -2.55 -22.79
N LEU A 231 -3.15 -2.19 -22.83
CA LEU A 231 -3.78 -1.63 -24.01
C LEU A 231 -3.23 -0.21 -24.28
N ALA A 232 -3.29 0.25 -25.53
CA ALA A 232 -2.70 1.52 -25.94
C ALA A 232 -3.33 2.74 -25.22
N GLU A 233 -4.59 2.61 -24.84
CA GLU A 233 -5.41 3.59 -24.12
C GLU A 233 -5.19 3.59 -22.58
N GLU A 234 -4.45 2.63 -22.03
CA GLU A 234 -4.20 2.57 -20.59
C GLU A 234 -3.26 3.70 -20.13
N ALA A 235 -3.53 4.21 -18.92
CA ALA A 235 -2.70 5.26 -18.32
C ALA A 235 -1.28 4.74 -18.06
N ARG A 236 -0.30 5.47 -18.58
CA ARG A 236 1.12 5.20 -18.32
C ARG A 236 1.51 5.60 -16.91
N ASN A 237 2.59 5.01 -16.41
CA ASN A 237 3.19 5.40 -15.14
C ASN A 237 3.72 6.85 -15.21
N PRO A 238 3.19 7.78 -14.38
CA PRO A 238 3.61 9.17 -14.41
C PRO A 238 4.91 9.44 -13.63
N LEU A 239 5.36 8.48 -12.81
CA LEU A 239 6.50 8.63 -11.91
C LEU A 239 7.76 7.94 -12.49
N VAL A 240 8.20 8.39 -13.67
CA VAL A 240 9.40 7.89 -14.36
C VAL A 240 10.35 9.04 -14.75
N GLY A 241 11.58 8.70 -15.12
CA GLY A 241 12.54 9.66 -15.70
C GLY A 241 12.81 10.88 -14.81
N ASP A 242 12.83 12.08 -15.40
CA ASP A 242 13.16 13.33 -14.69
C ASP A 242 12.15 13.68 -13.59
N VAL A 243 10.86 13.38 -13.79
CA VAL A 243 9.84 13.54 -12.74
C VAL A 243 10.17 12.66 -11.55
N ARG A 244 10.59 11.41 -11.80
CA ARG A 244 10.99 10.48 -10.75
C ARG A 244 12.28 10.87 -10.03
N VAL A 245 13.22 11.54 -10.70
CA VAL A 245 14.41 12.14 -10.06
C VAL A 245 14.03 13.34 -9.19
N ALA A 246 13.15 14.21 -9.70
CA ALA A 246 12.64 15.36 -8.96
C ALA A 246 11.84 14.94 -7.72
N LEU A 247 11.06 13.86 -7.82
CA LEU A 247 10.34 13.24 -6.70
C LEU A 247 11.29 12.81 -5.59
N ASP A 248 12.32 12.01 -5.91
CA ASP A 248 13.30 11.58 -4.90
C ASP A 248 14.01 12.76 -4.23
N THR A 249 14.30 13.80 -5.01
CA THR A 249 14.98 15.00 -4.51
C THR A 249 14.08 15.75 -3.53
N ALA A 250 12.83 16.01 -3.90
CA ALA A 250 11.90 16.76 -3.07
C ALA A 250 11.47 15.98 -1.83
N PHE A 251 11.11 14.71 -1.97
CA PHE A 251 10.57 13.91 -0.88
C PHE A 251 11.65 13.25 -0.02
N GLY A 252 12.93 13.39 -0.36
CA GLY A 252 14.06 12.92 0.45
C GLY A 252 14.40 13.82 1.65
N HIS A 253 13.77 14.99 1.74
CA HIS A 253 13.92 15.93 2.85
C HIS A 253 13.33 15.38 4.16
N LYS A 254 13.74 16.00 5.29
CA LYS A 254 13.40 15.53 6.64
C LYS A 254 12.12 16.19 7.17
N THR A 255 11.80 17.38 6.69
CA THR A 255 10.62 18.13 7.13
C THR A 255 9.68 18.42 5.98
N VAL A 256 8.39 18.61 6.27
CA VAL A 256 7.38 18.94 5.25
C VAL A 256 7.67 20.29 4.62
N GLU A 257 8.17 21.25 5.40
CA GLU A 257 8.56 22.59 4.95
C GLU A 257 9.66 22.53 3.89
N GLU A 258 10.69 21.70 4.10
CA GLU A 258 11.75 21.49 3.12
C GLU A 258 11.21 20.84 1.84
N ILE A 259 10.29 19.87 1.96
CA ILE A 259 9.62 19.25 0.81
C ILE A 259 8.85 20.31 0.00
N LEU A 260 8.07 21.17 0.65
CA LEU A 260 7.32 22.23 -0.03
C LEU A 260 8.24 23.24 -0.72
N ALA A 261 9.31 23.66 -0.06
CA ALA A 261 10.30 24.58 -0.62
C ALA A 261 11.02 23.97 -1.84
N ALA A 262 11.35 22.67 -1.78
CA ALA A 262 11.92 21.95 -2.91
C ALA A 262 10.95 21.88 -4.10
N LEU A 263 9.67 21.59 -3.86
CA LEU A 263 8.64 21.57 -4.90
C LEU A 263 8.42 22.95 -5.53
N GLU A 264 8.45 24.03 -4.72
CA GLU A 264 8.34 25.39 -5.23
C GLU A 264 9.49 25.73 -6.19
N LYS A 265 10.72 25.38 -5.81
CA LYS A 265 11.90 25.54 -6.68
C LYS A 265 11.78 24.70 -7.96
N LEU A 266 11.36 23.44 -7.84
CA LEU A 266 11.17 22.53 -8.97
C LEU A 266 10.02 22.97 -9.90
N GLY A 267 9.05 23.73 -9.40
CA GLY A 267 7.99 24.34 -10.21
C GLY A 267 8.51 25.30 -11.28
N SER A 268 9.72 25.82 -11.12
CA SER A 268 10.43 26.67 -12.08
C SER A 268 11.51 25.91 -12.87
N SER A 269 11.48 24.57 -12.87
CA SER A 269 12.40 23.73 -13.63
C SER A 269 12.32 24.00 -15.14
N ALA A 270 13.45 23.86 -15.84
CA ALA A 270 13.51 23.92 -17.30
C ALA A 270 12.75 22.77 -17.97
N SER A 271 12.60 21.62 -17.29
CA SER A 271 11.76 20.52 -17.75
C SER A 271 10.29 20.85 -17.48
N ALA A 272 9.50 21.00 -18.56
CA ALA A 272 8.08 21.33 -18.47
C ALA A 272 7.28 20.28 -17.67
N ASP A 273 7.61 18.99 -17.84
CA ASP A 273 6.93 17.90 -17.12
C ASP A 273 7.24 17.95 -15.62
N VAL A 274 8.51 18.17 -15.24
CA VAL A 274 8.91 18.35 -13.83
C VAL A 274 8.23 19.57 -13.23
N GLY A 275 8.25 20.71 -13.92
CA GLY A 275 7.61 21.94 -13.45
C GLY A 275 6.09 21.78 -13.26
N LYS A 276 5.42 21.09 -14.19
CA LYS A 276 3.99 20.80 -14.10
C LYS A 276 3.67 19.86 -12.94
N TRP A 277 4.40 18.76 -12.82
CA TRP A 277 4.26 17.81 -11.72
C TRP A 277 4.46 18.51 -10.37
N ALA A 278 5.56 19.23 -10.19
CA ALA A 278 5.89 19.88 -8.93
C ALA A 278 4.83 20.91 -8.49
N LYS A 279 4.32 21.72 -9.44
CA LYS A 279 3.21 22.67 -9.16
C LYS A 279 1.92 21.95 -8.75
N SER A 280 1.57 20.87 -9.44
CA SER A 280 0.38 20.07 -9.12
C SER A 280 0.49 19.39 -7.75
N THR A 281 1.65 18.83 -7.44
CA THR A 281 1.94 18.21 -6.14
C THR A 281 1.92 19.24 -5.02
N LEU A 282 2.56 20.40 -5.20
CA LEU A 282 2.55 21.49 -4.23
C LEU A 282 1.12 21.99 -3.94
N ALA A 283 0.30 22.17 -4.98
CA ALA A 283 -1.11 22.54 -4.82
C ALA A 283 -1.89 21.48 -4.03
N SER A 284 -1.64 20.20 -4.30
CA SER A 284 -2.29 19.09 -3.61
C SER A 284 -1.92 19.02 -2.12
N LEU A 285 -0.63 19.20 -1.79
CA LEU A 285 -0.15 19.21 -0.40
C LEU A 285 -0.72 20.39 0.40
N LYS A 286 -0.88 21.57 -0.23
CA LYS A 286 -1.50 22.74 0.42
C LYS A 286 -2.96 22.52 0.84
N LEU A 287 -3.66 21.55 0.23
CA LEU A 287 -5.03 21.19 0.61
C LEU A 287 -5.09 20.21 1.80
N ARG A 288 -3.99 19.55 2.17
CA ARG A 288 -3.96 18.55 3.25
C ARG A 288 -3.88 19.20 4.63
N SER A 289 -4.21 18.42 5.67
CA SER A 289 -4.00 18.85 7.05
C SER A 289 -2.49 19.00 7.32
N PRO A 290 -2.03 20.16 7.83
CA PRO A 290 -0.64 20.36 8.22
C PRO A 290 -0.17 19.36 9.27
N THR A 291 -1.02 19.05 10.26
CA THR A 291 -0.73 18.07 11.31
C THR A 291 -0.56 16.68 10.72
N SER A 292 -1.50 16.24 9.88
CA SER A 292 -1.43 14.96 9.17
C SER A 292 -0.17 14.80 8.34
N LEU A 293 0.25 15.83 7.62
CA LEU A 293 1.47 15.78 6.81
C LEU A 293 2.71 15.52 7.67
N LYS A 294 2.85 16.24 8.80
CA LYS A 294 4.00 16.06 9.70
C LYS A 294 3.99 14.71 10.40
N VAL A 295 2.82 14.28 10.89
CA VAL A 295 2.66 12.95 11.53
C VAL A 295 2.93 11.83 10.53
N ALA A 296 2.41 11.92 9.30
CA ALA A 296 2.66 10.93 8.26
C ALA A 296 4.14 10.84 7.87
N LEU A 297 4.83 11.98 7.69
CA LEU A 297 6.25 11.99 7.39
C LEU A 297 7.05 11.33 8.52
N GLU A 298 6.80 11.73 9.77
CA GLU A 298 7.48 11.16 10.94
C GLU A 298 7.24 9.64 11.06
N ALA A 299 5.99 9.19 10.91
CA ALA A 299 5.63 7.78 10.95
C ALA A 299 6.36 6.97 9.87
N ILE A 300 6.38 7.44 8.62
CA ILE A 300 7.09 6.78 7.51
C ILE A 300 8.60 6.72 7.78
N ARG A 301 9.20 7.78 8.36
CA ARG A 301 10.63 7.82 8.67
C ARG A 301 11.01 6.87 9.80
N ARG A 302 10.19 6.77 10.86
CA ARG A 302 10.37 5.79 11.95
C ARG A 302 10.15 4.37 11.45
N GLY A 303 9.04 4.14 10.74
CA GLY A 303 8.60 2.83 10.27
C GLY A 303 9.57 2.14 9.32
N LYS A 304 10.41 2.90 8.59
CA LYS A 304 11.50 2.36 7.75
C LYS A 304 12.45 1.39 8.48
N ARG A 305 12.53 1.47 9.81
CA ARG A 305 13.39 0.60 10.64
C ARG A 305 12.61 -0.39 11.51
N LEU A 306 11.28 -0.36 11.47
CA LEU A 306 10.43 -1.20 12.30
C LEU A 306 10.09 -2.51 11.58
N SER A 307 9.79 -3.53 12.37
CA SER A 307 9.03 -4.70 11.90
C SER A 307 7.57 -4.29 11.60
N LEU A 308 6.82 -5.12 10.88
CA LEU A 308 5.39 -4.84 10.65
C LEU A 308 4.62 -4.80 11.97
N ALA A 309 4.89 -5.74 12.89
CA ALA A 309 4.28 -5.75 14.21
C ALA A 309 4.50 -4.42 14.95
N ASN A 310 5.74 -3.90 14.96
CA ASN A 310 6.06 -2.64 15.64
C ASN A 310 5.52 -1.41 14.90
N ALA A 311 5.46 -1.45 13.57
CA ALA A 311 4.81 -0.41 12.78
C ALA A 311 3.31 -0.32 13.10
N LEU A 312 2.59 -1.45 13.17
CA LEU A 312 1.17 -1.48 13.52
C LEU A 312 0.93 -1.01 14.96
N ARG A 313 1.81 -1.35 15.92
CA ARG A 313 1.72 -0.84 17.29
C ARG A 313 1.89 0.68 17.35
N MET A 314 2.88 1.22 16.63
CA MET A 314 3.08 2.66 16.51
C MET A 314 1.85 3.34 15.88
N GLU A 315 1.34 2.80 14.78
CA GLU A 315 0.16 3.33 14.09
C GLU A 315 -1.10 3.26 14.95
N LEU A 316 -1.28 2.22 15.78
CA LEU A 316 -2.40 2.17 16.73
C LEU A 316 -2.30 3.27 17.79
N GLY A 317 -1.09 3.59 18.25
CA GLY A 317 -0.84 4.75 19.11
C GLY A 317 -1.26 6.05 18.43
N ILE A 318 -0.89 6.24 17.17
CA ILE A 318 -1.27 7.41 16.37
C ILE A 318 -2.79 7.49 16.18
N ALA A 319 -3.44 6.38 15.81
CA ALA A 319 -4.89 6.27 15.65
C ALA A 319 -5.62 6.66 16.94
N THR A 320 -5.16 6.10 18.06
CA THR A 320 -5.71 6.39 19.38
C THR A 320 -5.52 7.86 19.74
N ALA A 321 -4.37 8.45 19.43
CA ALA A 321 -4.11 9.85 19.70
C ALA A 321 -5.05 10.79 18.91
N PHE A 322 -5.29 10.51 17.63
CA PHE A 322 -6.29 11.24 16.84
C PHE A 322 -7.70 11.15 17.45
N LEU A 323 -8.11 9.95 17.88
CA LEU A 323 -9.42 9.72 18.49
C LEU A 323 -9.56 10.38 19.87
N ASN A 324 -8.46 10.50 20.63
CA ASN A 324 -8.42 11.11 21.96
C ASN A 324 -8.09 12.60 21.96
N GLY A 325 -8.15 13.27 20.81
CA GLY A 325 -8.11 14.73 20.74
C GLY A 325 -6.71 15.33 20.68
N ALA A 326 -5.67 14.57 20.29
CA ALA A 326 -4.37 15.15 19.97
C ALA A 326 -4.46 16.20 18.83
N SER A 327 -5.40 16.00 17.90
CA SER A 327 -5.83 16.94 16.87
C SER A 327 -7.32 16.77 16.55
N ARG A 328 -7.96 17.83 16.05
CA ARG A 328 -9.34 17.80 15.53
C ARG A 328 -9.43 17.53 14.04
N ASP A 329 -8.30 17.53 13.33
CA ASP A 329 -8.28 17.43 11.87
C ASP A 329 -8.97 16.16 11.35
N PHE A 330 -8.83 15.02 12.02
CA PHE A 330 -9.48 13.78 11.56
C PHE A 330 -11.01 13.90 11.57
N PHE A 331 -11.58 14.54 12.60
CA PHE A 331 -13.01 14.77 12.72
C PHE A 331 -13.47 15.81 11.70
N THR A 332 -12.73 16.92 11.57
CA THR A 332 -12.98 17.96 10.58
C THR A 332 -12.95 17.41 9.16
N GLY A 333 -11.93 16.63 8.83
CA GLY A 333 -11.71 16.12 7.48
C GLY A 333 -12.72 15.06 7.09
N VAL A 334 -13.07 14.12 7.97
CA VAL A 334 -14.14 13.15 7.69
C VAL A 334 -15.49 13.85 7.50
N ASN A 335 -15.86 14.77 8.38
CA ASN A 335 -17.11 15.51 8.24
C ASN A 335 -17.14 16.37 6.96
N LYS A 336 -16.07 17.12 6.66
CA LYS A 336 -16.05 17.99 5.49
C LYS A 336 -15.93 17.23 4.17
N VAL A 337 -15.00 16.27 4.08
CA VAL A 337 -14.68 15.62 2.81
C VAL A 337 -15.63 14.46 2.49
N LEU A 338 -16.06 13.68 3.49
CA LEU A 338 -16.88 12.48 3.26
C LEU A 338 -18.37 12.73 3.49
N VAL A 339 -18.74 13.46 4.54
CA VAL A 339 -20.15 13.75 4.87
C VAL A 339 -20.69 14.92 4.06
N ASP A 340 -20.04 16.10 4.16
CA ASP A 340 -20.41 17.31 3.40
C ASP A 340 -20.01 17.23 1.92
N LYS A 341 -19.21 16.22 1.55
CA LYS A 341 -18.69 15.99 0.19
C LYS A 341 -17.95 17.20 -0.38
N LEU A 342 -17.20 17.91 0.46
CA LEU A 342 -16.35 19.02 0.05
C LEU A 342 -15.34 18.55 -0.99
N ARG A 343 -15.31 19.20 -2.15
CA ARG A 343 -14.40 18.91 -3.26
C ARG A 343 -13.59 20.15 -3.57
N ASP A 344 -12.29 19.95 -3.82
CA ASP A 344 -11.37 20.98 -4.33
C ASP A 344 -11.23 22.24 -3.45
N GLU A 345 -11.79 22.22 -2.25
CA GLU A 345 -11.64 23.24 -1.22
C GLU A 345 -10.87 22.68 -0.02
N ARG A 346 -10.15 23.56 0.68
CA ARG A 346 -9.36 23.20 1.86
C ARG A 346 -10.27 23.17 3.10
N PRO A 347 -10.40 22.04 3.81
CA PRO A 347 -11.10 22.02 5.09
C PRO A 347 -10.46 22.98 6.10
N PRO A 348 -11.22 23.46 7.10
CA PRO A 348 -10.71 24.38 8.11
C PRO A 348 -9.85 23.63 9.13
N TRP A 349 -8.62 23.30 8.74
CA TRP A 349 -7.64 22.58 9.57
C TRP A 349 -7.20 23.42 10.78
N ASP A 350 -6.92 22.73 11.88
CA ASP A 350 -6.42 23.32 13.13
C ASP A 350 -5.24 22.51 13.68
N PRO A 351 -4.00 23.04 13.64
CA PRO A 351 -3.61 24.37 13.13
C PRO A 351 -3.78 24.56 11.62
N THR A 352 -3.92 25.81 11.17
CA THR A 352 -4.16 26.13 9.75
C THR A 352 -2.90 26.07 8.93
N ASP A 353 -1.75 26.46 9.47
CA ASP A 353 -0.49 26.54 8.72
C ASP A 353 0.61 25.61 9.27
N LEU A 354 1.49 25.15 8.38
CA LEU A 354 2.58 24.23 8.75
C LEU A 354 3.47 24.73 9.89
N PRO A 355 3.90 26.01 9.92
CA PRO A 355 4.73 26.52 11.00
C PRO A 355 4.06 26.48 12.38
N GLU A 356 2.73 26.47 12.45
CA GLU A 356 1.97 26.41 13.70
C GLU A 356 1.95 24.99 14.28
N VAL A 357 2.21 23.97 13.46
CA VAL A 357 2.36 22.59 13.92
C VAL A 357 3.77 22.40 14.49
N THR A 358 3.91 22.70 15.77
CA THR A 358 5.17 22.57 16.52
C THR A 358 5.56 21.10 16.72
N GLU A 359 6.84 20.85 17.06
CA GLU A 359 7.30 19.51 17.45
C GLU A 359 6.50 18.94 18.62
N GLU A 360 6.05 19.79 19.55
CA GLU A 360 5.21 19.38 20.69
C GLU A 360 3.82 18.90 20.25
N ILE A 361 3.28 19.41 19.14
CA ILE A 361 2.03 18.88 18.56
C ILE A 361 2.29 17.51 17.95
N VAL A 362 3.40 17.34 17.20
CA VAL A 362 3.75 16.06 16.57
C VAL A 362 4.01 14.98 17.63
N LYS A 363 4.71 15.31 18.72
CA LYS A 363 4.97 14.40 19.85
C LYS A 363 3.70 13.86 20.52
N ARG A 364 2.53 14.47 20.31
CA ARG A 364 1.26 13.95 20.83
C ARG A 364 0.86 12.59 20.25
N PHE A 365 1.40 12.25 19.08
CA PHE A 365 1.02 11.05 18.33
C PHE A 365 1.96 9.87 18.51
N PHE A 366 3.10 10.08 19.17
CA PHE A 366 4.16 9.09 19.29
C PHE A 366 4.58 8.88 20.75
N ASP A 367 5.31 7.79 20.99
CA ASP A 367 5.97 7.48 22.26
C ASP A 367 4.98 7.47 23.44
N ASP A 368 5.42 7.84 24.65
CA ASP A 368 4.62 7.80 25.88
C ASP A 368 3.67 9.01 26.04
N SER A 369 3.18 9.56 24.94
CA SER A 369 2.23 10.68 24.98
C SER A 369 0.93 10.30 25.70
N PRO A 370 0.32 11.19 26.52
CA PRO A 370 -0.96 10.91 27.18
C PRO A 370 -2.10 10.57 26.20
N TYR A 371 -1.98 10.95 24.93
CA TYR A 371 -2.97 10.63 23.89
C TYR A 371 -2.76 9.24 23.27
N ALA A 372 -1.51 8.76 23.22
CA ALA A 372 -1.13 7.51 22.57
C ALA A 372 -1.01 6.34 23.56
N VAL A 373 -0.57 6.60 24.80
CA VAL A 373 -0.33 5.57 25.84
C VAL A 373 -1.59 4.82 26.27
N VAL A 374 -2.77 5.40 26.03
CA VAL A 374 -4.07 4.77 26.28
C VAL A 374 -4.49 3.80 25.17
N ALA A 375 -3.67 3.61 24.14
CA ALA A 375 -3.90 2.64 23.09
C ALA A 375 -3.94 1.21 23.68
N PRO A 376 -4.92 0.39 23.28
CA PRO A 376 -4.94 -1.00 23.70
C PRO A 376 -3.77 -1.76 23.07
N THR A 377 -3.31 -2.81 23.74
CA THR A 377 -2.28 -3.69 23.18
C THR A 377 -2.86 -4.50 22.03
N LEU A 378 -2.15 -4.55 20.89
CA LEU A 378 -2.45 -5.47 19.79
C LEU A 378 -2.12 -6.91 20.20
N ASP A 379 -3.06 -7.83 19.95
CA ASP A 379 -2.86 -9.28 20.09
C ASP A 379 -2.14 -9.83 18.84
N ILE A 380 -0.87 -9.44 18.70
CA ILE A 380 0.03 -9.84 17.61
C ILE A 380 1.41 -10.18 18.16
N GLU A 381 2.04 -11.19 17.56
CA GLU A 381 3.39 -11.63 17.88
C GLU A 381 4.45 -10.69 17.29
N GLU A 382 5.72 -10.84 17.69
CA GLU A 382 6.83 -10.22 16.97
C GLU A 382 7.02 -10.89 15.61
N ASP A 383 7.51 -10.11 14.63
CA ASP A 383 7.83 -10.67 13.32
C ASP A 383 8.96 -11.71 13.45
N VAL A 384 8.66 -12.96 13.08
CA VAL A 384 9.66 -14.02 12.88
C VAL A 384 10.25 -13.89 11.47
N GLU A 385 11.34 -14.59 11.18
CA GLU A 385 11.91 -14.67 9.83
C GLU A 385 10.84 -15.06 8.80
N ARG A 386 10.55 -14.12 7.87
CA ARG A 386 9.47 -14.29 6.89
C ARG A 386 9.84 -15.37 5.88
N LYS A 387 8.96 -16.35 5.73
CA LYS A 387 9.07 -17.32 4.63
C LYS A 387 8.80 -16.63 3.30
N LEU A 388 9.21 -17.26 2.19
CA LEU A 388 9.02 -16.70 0.85
C LEU A 388 7.55 -16.31 0.56
N HIS A 389 6.58 -17.10 1.05
CA HIS A 389 5.15 -16.83 0.90
C HIS A 389 4.59 -15.77 1.86
N GLN A 390 5.41 -15.18 2.71
CA GLN A 390 5.04 -14.09 3.63
C GLN A 390 5.82 -12.79 3.31
N ASN A 391 6.76 -12.84 2.37
CA ASN A 391 7.50 -11.66 1.96
C ASN A 391 6.72 -10.89 0.87
N PRO A 392 6.23 -9.67 1.14
CA PRO A 392 5.43 -8.90 0.19
C PRO A 392 6.22 -8.47 -1.05
N MET A 393 7.55 -8.48 -1.01
CA MET A 393 8.39 -8.08 -2.15
C MET A 393 8.96 -9.27 -2.93
N ALA A 394 8.71 -10.52 -2.49
CA ALA A 394 9.32 -11.72 -3.06
C ALA A 394 9.07 -11.91 -4.56
N PHE A 395 7.89 -11.50 -5.04
CA PHE A 395 7.44 -11.69 -6.42
C PHE A 395 7.22 -10.35 -7.15
N ALA A 396 7.68 -9.24 -6.58
CA ALA A 396 7.64 -7.93 -7.22
C ALA A 396 8.72 -7.81 -8.32
N LEU A 397 8.69 -6.69 -9.06
CA LEU A 397 9.81 -6.31 -9.92
C LEU A 397 11.07 -6.05 -9.06
N PRO A 398 12.28 -6.25 -9.61
CA PRO A 398 13.51 -5.99 -8.88
C PRO A 398 13.59 -4.52 -8.45
N THR A 399 13.97 -4.32 -7.19
CA THR A 399 14.10 -2.98 -6.61
C THR A 399 15.29 -2.25 -7.20
N GLU A 400 15.22 -0.92 -7.21
CA GLU A 400 16.35 -0.05 -7.57
C GLU A 400 17.59 -0.35 -6.72
N LYS A 401 17.39 -0.71 -5.44
CA LYS A 401 18.47 -1.10 -4.52
C LYS A 401 19.16 -2.38 -4.97
N GLU A 402 18.41 -3.40 -5.39
CA GLU A 402 18.98 -4.65 -5.91
C GLU A 402 19.73 -4.45 -7.22
N ILE A 403 19.17 -3.64 -8.12
CA ILE A 403 19.80 -3.26 -9.39
C ILE A 403 21.10 -2.49 -9.12
N GLY A 404 21.08 -1.50 -8.21
CA GLY A 404 22.27 -0.73 -7.87
C GLY A 404 23.37 -1.56 -7.23
N LYS A 405 23.03 -2.52 -6.35
CA LYS A 405 24.01 -3.47 -5.80
C LYS A 405 24.69 -4.27 -6.91
N ARG A 406 23.97 -4.62 -7.97
CA ARG A 406 24.54 -5.35 -9.12
C ARG A 406 25.55 -4.50 -9.86
N VAL A 407 25.16 -3.29 -10.23
CA VAL A 407 26.01 -2.35 -10.96
C VAL A 407 27.27 -1.98 -10.16
N ARG A 408 27.17 -1.84 -8.83
CA ARG A 408 28.31 -1.55 -7.94
C ARG A 408 29.17 -2.78 -7.57
N GLY A 409 28.78 -3.99 -7.99
CA GLY A 409 29.50 -5.23 -7.63
C GLY A 409 29.24 -5.73 -6.20
N GLU A 410 28.30 -5.14 -5.47
CA GLU A 410 27.94 -5.46 -4.07
C GLU A 410 26.95 -6.63 -3.96
N HIS A 411 26.36 -7.07 -5.06
CA HIS A 411 25.38 -8.16 -5.04
C HIS A 411 26.10 -9.53 -4.98
N PRO A 412 25.61 -10.50 -4.18
CA PRO A 412 26.22 -11.83 -4.05
C PRO A 412 26.48 -12.66 -5.31
N GLN A 413 25.92 -12.29 -6.47
CA GLN A 413 26.20 -13.01 -7.72
C GLN A 413 26.80 -12.07 -8.79
N SER A 414 27.33 -10.91 -8.40
CA SER A 414 28.03 -10.01 -9.31
C SER A 414 29.35 -10.63 -9.77
N GLY A 415 29.70 -10.42 -11.04
CA GLY A 415 30.99 -10.81 -11.61
C GLY A 415 32.08 -9.74 -11.41
N ALA A 416 33.32 -10.05 -11.81
CA ALA A 416 34.48 -9.17 -11.68
C ALA A 416 34.67 -8.17 -12.85
N PHE A 417 33.73 -8.12 -13.80
CA PHE A 417 33.87 -7.35 -15.05
C PHE A 417 32.87 -6.18 -15.13
N ALA A 418 33.20 -5.22 -15.98
CA ALA A 418 32.33 -4.08 -16.30
C ALA A 418 31.01 -4.57 -16.91
N LEU A 419 29.87 -4.06 -16.41
CA LEU A 419 28.54 -4.58 -16.69
C LEU A 419 27.84 -3.73 -17.76
N THR A 420 27.36 -4.35 -18.83
CA THR A 420 26.53 -3.67 -19.84
C THR A 420 25.05 -3.68 -19.44
N LEU A 421 24.22 -2.87 -20.11
CA LEU A 421 22.76 -2.90 -19.94
C LEU A 421 22.17 -4.28 -20.28
N ASP A 422 22.62 -4.89 -21.37
CA ASP A 422 22.14 -6.20 -21.79
C ASP A 422 22.50 -7.30 -20.79
N ASP A 423 23.71 -7.26 -20.23
CA ASP A 423 24.14 -8.20 -19.18
C ASP A 423 23.28 -8.07 -17.93
N LEU A 424 22.95 -6.84 -17.53
CA LEU A 424 22.10 -6.54 -16.39
C LEU A 424 20.68 -7.06 -16.62
N ILE A 425 20.09 -6.80 -17.80
CA ILE A 425 18.76 -7.29 -18.19
C ILE A 425 18.73 -8.82 -18.18
N GLN A 426 19.69 -9.48 -18.83
CA GLN A 426 19.76 -10.95 -18.87
C GLN A 426 19.93 -11.56 -17.48
N THR A 427 20.74 -10.93 -16.63
CA THR A 427 20.94 -11.36 -15.24
C THR A 427 19.63 -11.37 -14.46
N PHE A 428 18.88 -10.26 -14.51
CA PHE A 428 17.62 -10.15 -13.78
C PHE A 428 16.49 -10.96 -14.39
N ARG A 429 16.45 -11.14 -15.72
CA ARG A 429 15.54 -12.10 -16.35
C ARG A 429 15.76 -13.51 -15.79
N ARG A 430 17.01 -13.95 -15.64
CA ARG A 430 17.31 -15.26 -15.03
C ARG A 430 16.90 -15.31 -13.55
N LEU A 431 17.22 -14.28 -12.77
CA LEU A 431 16.89 -14.22 -11.34
C LEU A 431 15.39 -14.26 -11.07
N THR A 432 14.62 -13.59 -11.93
CA THR A 432 13.16 -13.43 -11.81
C THR A 432 12.39 -14.45 -12.65
N LYS A 433 13.08 -15.45 -13.23
CA LYS A 433 12.48 -16.50 -14.07
C LYS A 433 11.65 -15.94 -15.24
N ASN A 434 12.19 -14.92 -15.90
CA ASN A 434 11.58 -14.20 -17.04
C ASN A 434 10.27 -13.48 -16.70
N LYS A 435 10.13 -12.98 -15.47
CA LYS A 435 9.03 -12.10 -15.08
C LYS A 435 8.90 -10.93 -16.07
N ARG A 436 7.66 -10.66 -16.51
CA ARG A 436 7.36 -9.57 -17.44
C ARG A 436 7.52 -8.21 -16.73
N GLY A 437 7.89 -7.15 -17.46
CA GLY A 437 8.15 -5.82 -16.89
C GLY A 437 9.56 -5.61 -16.33
N VAL A 438 10.37 -6.66 -16.19
CA VAL A 438 11.74 -6.58 -15.63
C VAL A 438 12.68 -5.78 -16.52
N GLU A 439 12.56 -5.91 -17.83
CA GLU A 439 13.39 -5.17 -18.78
C GLU A 439 13.10 -3.68 -18.72
N GLU A 440 11.81 -3.29 -18.80
CA GLU A 440 11.38 -1.90 -18.71
C GLU A 440 11.79 -1.28 -17.38
N LYS A 441 11.68 -2.03 -16.28
CA LYS A 441 12.14 -1.61 -14.95
C LYS A 441 13.64 -1.30 -14.94
N ILE A 442 14.46 -2.18 -15.52
CA ILE A 442 15.91 -2.00 -15.53
C ILE A 442 16.30 -0.83 -16.42
N GLN A 443 15.70 -0.71 -17.61
CA GLN A 443 15.95 0.41 -18.51
C GLN A 443 15.64 1.76 -17.85
N GLU A 444 14.48 1.86 -17.18
CA GLU A 444 14.07 3.07 -16.45
C GLU A 444 15.04 3.43 -15.31
N VAL A 445 15.44 2.43 -14.50
CA VAL A 445 16.39 2.63 -13.41
C VAL A 445 17.77 3.04 -13.93
N VAL A 446 18.27 2.36 -14.96
CA VAL A 446 19.58 2.65 -15.56
C VAL A 446 19.59 4.06 -16.15
N GLN A 447 18.54 4.47 -16.86
CA GLN A 447 18.43 5.81 -17.42
C GLN A 447 18.54 6.91 -16.33
N ARG A 448 17.91 6.71 -15.17
CA ARG A 448 17.98 7.68 -14.07
C ARG A 448 19.29 7.61 -13.29
N ARG A 449 19.74 6.39 -12.94
CA ARG A 449 20.75 6.14 -11.91
C ARG A 449 22.12 5.73 -12.41
N CYS A 450 22.31 5.54 -13.72
CA CYS A 450 23.61 5.17 -14.26
C CYS A 450 24.12 6.18 -15.28
N ASP A 451 25.44 6.36 -15.30
CA ASP A 451 26.17 6.91 -16.44
C ASP A 451 26.61 5.77 -17.35
N ILE A 452 26.62 6.03 -18.66
CA ILE A 452 27.20 5.12 -19.65
C ILE A 452 28.64 5.57 -19.91
N ILE A 453 29.59 4.67 -19.68
CA ILE A 453 31.02 4.93 -19.86
C ILE A 453 31.52 4.11 -21.05
N GLU A 454 32.28 4.74 -21.93
CA GLU A 454 33.01 4.07 -23.01
C GLU A 454 34.40 3.68 -22.52
N GLU A 455 34.67 2.38 -22.41
CA GLU A 455 36.01 1.85 -22.16
C GLU A 455 36.71 1.55 -23.50
N PRO A 456 37.97 2.00 -23.72
CA PRO A 456 38.70 1.70 -24.94
C PRO A 456 38.81 0.19 -25.19
N GLY A 457 38.21 -0.30 -26.27
CA GLY A 457 38.23 -1.72 -26.64
C GLY A 457 37.15 -2.59 -25.99
N ARG A 458 36.16 -2.01 -25.30
CA ARG A 458 34.99 -2.72 -24.73
C ARG A 458 33.67 -2.03 -25.11
N ASN A 459 32.57 -2.76 -24.91
CA ASN A 459 31.22 -2.22 -25.03
C ASN A 459 30.94 -1.14 -23.97
N GLN A 460 29.92 -0.31 -24.21
CA GLN A 460 29.41 0.69 -23.27
C GLN A 460 29.03 0.05 -21.92
N CYS A 461 29.64 0.53 -20.83
CA CYS A 461 29.49 -0.03 -19.48
C CYS A 461 28.71 0.90 -18.56
N LEU A 462 28.04 0.33 -17.55
CA LEU A 462 27.23 1.06 -16.58
C LEU A 462 28.04 1.44 -15.34
N ARG A 463 27.93 2.69 -14.91
CA ARG A 463 28.40 3.16 -13.59
C ARG A 463 27.24 3.79 -12.84
N TRP A 464 27.00 3.35 -11.60
CA TRP A 464 26.00 3.95 -10.72
C TRP A 464 26.38 5.39 -10.34
N LYS A 465 25.41 6.32 -10.39
CA LYS A 465 25.55 7.74 -10.04
C LYS A 465 25.64 7.98 -8.53
#